data_AF-A0A1E7I4V6-F1
#
_entry.id   AF-A0A1E7I4V6-F1
#
_cell.length_a   1.000
_cell.length_b   1.000
_cell.length_c   1.000
_cell.angle_alpha   90.00
_cell.angle_beta   90.00
_cell.angle_gamma   90.00
#
_symmetry.space_group_name_H-M   'P 1'
#
loop_
_entity.id
_entity.type
_entity.pdbx_description
1 polymer ?
#
loop_
_entity_poly.entity_id
_entity_poly.type
_entity_poly.pdbx_seq_one_letter_code
_entity_poly.pdbx_strand_id
1 'polypeptide(L)' 'MKFMRICVVIILLFSGVGFIGCGGGGADVNARQSTIGQELIDLDKAYKDGIITEKEYKKSKERILKGGY' A
#
# COMPACT_ATOMS: atom_id res chain seq x y z
N MET A 1 32.10 20.99 40.86
CA MET A 1 30.92 20.09 40.84
C MET A 1 29.58 20.76 40.47
N LYS A 2 29.33 22.03 40.80
CA LYS A 2 28.07 22.73 40.47
C LYS A 2 27.93 23.07 38.97
N PHE A 3 29.01 23.47 38.31
CA PHE A 3 29.05 23.73 36.86
C PHE A 3 28.73 22.51 36.01
N MET A 4 29.24 21.33 36.39
CA MET A 4 28.98 20.07 35.69
C MET A 4 27.49 19.69 35.73
N ARG A 5 26.80 19.98 36.83
CA ARG A 5 25.35 19.79 36.95
C ARG A 5 24.56 20.76 36.06
N ILE A 6 25.04 22.00 35.91
CA ILE A 6 24.41 23.01 35.06
C ILE A 6 24.53 22.62 33.57
N CYS A 7 25.69 22.12 33.13
CA CYS A 7 25.88 21.63 31.76
C CYS A 7 24.97 20.44 31.42
N VAL A 8 24.77 19.53 32.37
CA VAL A 8 23.88 18.36 32.20
C VAL A 8 22.41 18.77 32.05
N VAL A 9 21.94 19.78 32.79
CA VAL A 9 20.56 20.28 32.69
C VAL A 9 20.29 20.98 31.35
N ILE A 10 21.28 21.72 30.83
CA ILE A 10 21.18 22.42 29.53
C ILE A 10 21.12 21.43 28.35
N ILE A 11 21.91 20.36 28.40
CA ILE A 11 21.89 19.29 27.39
C ILE A 11 20.56 18.52 27.39
N LEU A 12 19.98 18.30 28.57
CA LEU A 12 18.70 17.61 28.73
C LEU A 12 17.53 18.45 28.19
N LEU A 13 17.60 19.77 28.31
CA LEU A 13 16.62 20.72 27.73
C LEU A 13 16.70 20.81 26.19
N PHE A 14 17.87 20.61 25.59
CA PHE A 14 18.06 20.64 24.13
C PHE A 14 17.72 19.33 23.41
N SER A 15 17.40 18.26 24.14
CA SER A 15 17.06 16.94 23.59
C SER A 15 15.67 16.88 22.92
N GLY A 16 14.93 17.99 22.88
CA GLY A 16 13.53 18.07 22.41
C GLY A 16 13.31 18.31 20.92
N VAL A 17 14.35 18.47 20.09
CA VAL A 17 14.17 18.76 18.64
C VAL A 17 14.85 17.70 17.79
N GLY A 18 14.27 16.49 17.82
CA GLY A 18 14.80 15.33 17.10
C GLY A 18 13.73 14.40 16.57
N PHE A 19 12.54 14.90 16.24
CA PHE A 19 11.62 14.19 15.35
C PHE A 19 11.65 14.88 13.99
N ILE A 20 12.77 14.71 13.29
CA ILE A 20 12.82 14.91 11.84
C ILE A 20 11.76 13.97 11.29
N GLY A 21 10.72 14.56 10.70
CA GLY A 21 9.50 13.88 10.30
C GLY A 21 9.80 12.60 9.54
N CYS A 22 9.12 11.52 9.94
CA CYS A 22 8.85 10.44 9.03
C CYS A 22 8.06 11.06 7.88
N GLY A 23 8.76 11.31 6.77
CA GLY A 23 8.19 11.82 5.54
C GLY A 23 7.18 10.81 5.02
N GLY A 24 5.94 10.92 5.48
CA GLY A 24 4.76 10.35 4.87
C GLY A 24 4.49 11.06 3.55
N GLY A 25 5.41 10.92 2.60
CA GLY A 25 5.12 11.19 1.21
C GLY A 25 4.07 10.20 0.79
N GLY A 26 2.90 10.71 0.38
CA GLY A 26 1.79 9.93 -0.14
C GLY A 26 2.24 9.09 -1.32
N ALA A 27 2.75 7.90 -1.04
CA ALA A 27 2.86 6.85 -2.01
C ALA A 27 1.42 6.45 -2.32
N ASP A 28 0.93 6.93 -3.45
CA ASP A 28 -0.14 6.26 -4.15
C ASP A 28 0.40 4.88 -4.52
N VAL A 29 0.27 3.95 -3.58
CA VAL A 29 0.59 2.55 -3.79
C VAL A 29 -0.50 1.99 -4.69
N ASN A 30 -0.37 2.26 -5.99
CA ASN A 30 -1.07 1.53 -7.03
C ASN A 30 -0.51 0.09 -7.08
N ALA A 31 -0.64 -0.64 -5.98
CA ALA A 31 -0.20 -2.02 -5.80
C ALA A 31 -1.16 -3.00 -6.51
N ARG A 32 -1.81 -2.59 -7.59
CA ARG A 32 -2.44 -3.51 -8.54
C ARG A 32 -1.37 -4.04 -9.48
N GLN A 33 -0.50 -4.87 -8.92
CA GLN A 33 0.44 -5.67 -9.70
C GLN A 33 -0.15 -7.08 -9.84
N SER A 34 -1.42 -7.17 -10.26
CA SER A 34 -2.00 -8.44 -10.71
C SER A 34 -1.47 -8.72 -12.11
N THR A 35 -0.97 -9.94 -12.32
CA THR A 35 -0.71 -10.40 -13.69
C THR A 35 -2.03 -10.78 -14.33
N ILE A 36 -2.13 -10.66 -15.66
CA ILE A 36 -3.31 -11.11 -16.43
C ILE A 36 -3.71 -12.54 -16.06
N GLY A 37 -2.73 -13.41 -15.78
CA GLY A 37 -2.97 -14.78 -15.33
C GLY A 37 -3.75 -14.87 -14.01
N GLN A 38 -3.40 -14.05 -13.01
CA GLN A 38 -4.10 -14.04 -11.73
C GLN A 38 -5.53 -13.51 -11.87
N GLU A 39 -5.73 -12.45 -12.66
CA GLU A 39 -7.07 -11.90 -12.89
C GLU A 39 -8.00 -12.91 -13.57
N LEU A 40 -7.47 -13.73 -14.50
CA LEU A 40 -8.24 -14.79 -15.14
C LEU A 40 -8.59 -15.93 -14.18
N ILE A 41 -7.68 -16.28 -13.26
CA ILE A 41 -7.93 -17.29 -12.23
C ILE A 41 -9.03 -16.82 -11.26
N ASP A 42 -8.94 -15.58 -10.79
CA ASP A 42 -9.93 -14.99 -9.89
C ASP A 42 -11.30 -14.88 -10.55
N LEU A 43 -11.33 -14.48 -11.84
CA LEU A 43 -12.55 -14.42 -12.62
C LEU A 43 -13.21 -15.80 -12.79
N ASP A 44 -12.41 -16.84 -13.05
CA ASP A 44 -12.89 -18.22 -13.17
C ASP A 44 -13.45 -18.76 -11.86
N LYS A 45 -12.79 -18.44 -10.74
CA LYS A 45 -13.26 -18.78 -9.42
C LYS A 45 -14.60 -18.12 -9.11
N ALA A 46 -14.74 -16.81 -9.38
CA ALA A 46 -15.98 -16.09 -9.15
C ALA A 46 -17.16 -16.67 -9.95
N TYR A 47 -16.90 -17.15 -11.18
CA TYR A 47 -17.91 -17.83 -11.99
C TYR A 47 -18.30 -19.19 -11.40
N LYS A 48 -17.32 -20.01 -11.00
CA LYS A 48 -17.55 -21.33 -10.38
C LYS A 48 -18.28 -21.23 -9.04
N ASP A 49 -17.99 -20.19 -8.27
CA ASP A 49 -18.65 -19.92 -6.99
C ASP A 49 -20.07 -19.33 -7.20
N GLY A 50 -20.51 -19.12 -8.45
CA GLY A 50 -21.82 -18.58 -8.79
C GLY A 50 -22.00 -17.10 -8.46
N ILE A 51 -20.91 -16.39 -8.18
CA ILE A 51 -20.90 -14.96 -7.82
C ILE A 51 -21.25 -14.11 -9.04
N ILE A 52 -20.80 -14.54 -10.23
CA ILE A 52 -21.06 -13.87 -11.50
C ILE A 52 -21.73 -14.82 -12.49
N THR A 53 -22.50 -14.24 -13.41
CA THR A 53 -23.13 -15.00 -14.49
C THR A 53 -22.15 -15.33 -15.61
N GLU A 54 -22.49 -16.32 -16.44
CA GLU A 54 -21.68 -16.68 -17.62
C GLU A 54 -21.46 -15.50 -18.57
N LYS A 55 -22.46 -14.62 -18.72
CA LYS A 55 -22.37 -13.42 -19.56
C LYS A 55 -21.31 -12.45 -19.03
N GLU A 56 -21.30 -12.23 -17.71
CA GLU A 56 -20.32 -11.35 -17.05
C GLU A 56 -18.92 -11.93 -17.06
N TYR A 57 -18.80 -13.26 -16.91
CA TYR A 57 -17.56 -13.99 -17.06
C TYR A 57 -16.96 -13.77 -18.46
N LYS A 58 -17.73 -14.03 -19.52
CA LYS A 58 -17.27 -13.89 -20.90
C LYS A 58 -16.83 -12.45 -21.20
N LYS A 59 -17.67 -11.46 -20.87
CA LYS A 59 -17.38 -10.05 -21.09
C LYS A 59 -16.10 -9.59 -20.36
N SER A 60 -15.91 -10.07 -19.13
CA SER A 60 -14.74 -9.70 -18.32
C SER A 60 -13.47 -10.40 -18.81
N LYS A 61 -13.57 -11.67 -19.21
CA LYS A 61 -12.47 -12.43 -19.81
C LYS A 61 -11.95 -11.77 -21.07
N GLU A 62 -12.85 -11.35 -21.96
CA GLU A 62 -12.48 -10.62 -23.17
C GLU A 62 -11.81 -9.28 -22.87
N ARG A 63 -12.29 -8.54 -21.86
CA ARG A 63 -11.70 -7.26 -21.46
C ARG A 63 -10.28 -7.43 -20.91
N ILE A 64 -10.08 -8.42 -20.04
CA ILE A 64 -8.77 -8.77 -19.45
C ILE A 64 -7.78 -9.19 -20.55
N LEU A 65 -8.20 -10.04 -21.50
CA LEU A 65 -7.34 -10.50 -22.60
C LEU A 65 -6.98 -9.40 -23.61
N LYS A 66 -7.85 -8.39 -23.77
CA LYS A 66 -7.58 -7.23 -24.64
C LYS A 66 -6.69 -6.18 -23.96
N GLY A 67 -6.32 -6.35 -22.69
CA GLY A 67 -5.55 -5.37 -21.92
C GLY A 67 -6.29 -4.05 -21.70
N GLY A 68 -7.62 -4.07 -21.78
CA GLY A 68 -8.46 -2.88 -21.61
C GLY A 68 -8.77 -2.64 -20.13
N TYR A 69 -7.85 -1.94 -19.45
CA TYR A 69 -8.11 -1.30 -18.16
C TYR A 69 -8.85 0.03 -18.38
#